data_AF-A0A2K5CBX8-F1
#
_entry.id   AF-A0A2K5CBX8-F1
#
_cell.length_a   1.000
_cell.length_b   1.000
_cell.length_c   1.000
_cell.angle_alpha   90.00
_cell.angle_beta   90.00
_cell.angle_gamma   90.00
#
_symmetry.space_group_name_H-M   'P 1'
#
loop_
_entity.id
_entity.type
_entity.pdbx_description
1 polymer ?
#
loop_
_entity_poly.entity_id
_entity_poly.type
_entity_poly.pdbx_seq_one_letter_code
_entity_poly.pdbx_strand_id
1 'polypeptide(L)'
;MTYNIENNFDKEEALRLIATNGSPGLQNPEKLSPIFQDFSNRCLEMDVEKRGSAKELLQHPFLKLTKPFSTLTPLIMAAKEAMKSHR
;
A
#
# COMPACT_ATOMS: atom_id res chain seq x y z
N MET A 1 34.32 18.29 4.89
CA MET A 1 33.76 17.09 5.54
C MET A 1 32.48 16.73 4.82
N THR A 2 32.59 15.95 3.75
CA THR A 2 31.44 15.35 3.08
C THR A 2 31.02 14.14 3.92
N TYR A 3 30.02 14.32 4.80
CA TYR A 3 29.34 13.18 5.40
C TYR A 3 28.36 12.66 4.35
N ASN A 4 28.73 11.52 3.77
CA ASN A 4 27.86 10.73 2.92
C ASN A 4 26.63 10.34 3.73
N ILE A 5 25.48 10.91 3.39
CA ILE A 5 24.17 10.44 3.85
C ILE A 5 23.89 9.18 3.04
N GLU A 6 24.54 8.09 3.44
CA GLU A 6 24.09 6.76 3.01
C GLU A 6 22.71 6.54 3.61
N ASN A 7 21.78 6.26 2.70
CA ASN A 7 20.37 5.97 2.86
C ASN A 7 20.08 4.95 3.98
N ASN A 8 20.14 5.37 5.24
CA ASN A 8 19.61 4.60 6.34
C ASN A 8 18.20 5.13 6.66
N PHE A 9 17.23 4.77 5.80
CA PHE A 9 15.84 4.72 6.24
C PHE A 9 15.78 3.58 7.26
N ASP A 10 16.16 3.91 8.49
CA ASP A 10 16.45 2.95 9.53
C ASP A 10 15.16 2.24 9.90
N LYS A 11 15.20 0.90 9.89
CA LYS A 11 14.12 0.04 10.33
C LYS A 11 13.58 0.48 11.69
N GLU A 12 14.45 1.00 12.57
CA GLU A 12 14.08 1.51 13.89
C GLU A 12 13.13 2.71 13.80
N GLU A 13 13.38 3.65 12.89
CA GLU A 13 12.52 4.82 12.70
C GLU A 13 11.17 4.42 12.10
N ALA A 14 11.15 3.45 11.18
CA ALA A 14 9.90 2.90 10.64
C ALA A 14 9.04 2.23 11.74
N LEU A 15 9.67 1.42 12.61
CA LEU A 15 8.97 0.78 13.74
C LEU A 15 8.42 1.82 14.71
N ARG A 16 9.22 2.85 15.01
CA ARG A 16 8.79 3.95 15.88
C ARG A 16 7.58 4.66 15.29
N LEU A 17 7.62 5.02 14.00
CA LEU A 17 6.53 5.71 13.32
C LEU A 17 5.24 4.89 13.26
N ILE A 18 5.31 3.58 13.05
CA ILE A 18 4.13 2.70 13.08
C ILE A 18 3.50 2.67 14.47
N ALA A 19 4.33 2.56 15.52
CA ALA A 19 3.85 2.54 16.89
C ALA A 19 3.25 3.88 17.34
N THR A 20 3.80 5.01 16.88
CA THR A 20 3.36 6.35 17.33
C THR A 20 2.25 6.95 16.49
N ASN A 21 2.24 6.72 15.17
CA ASN A 21 1.34 7.45 14.26
C ASN A 21 0.06 6.66 13.92
N GLY A 22 -0.06 5.42 14.40
CA GLY A 22 -1.22 4.56 14.10
C GLY A 22 -1.33 4.26 12.60
N SER A 23 -2.56 4.23 12.07
CA SER A 23 -2.76 3.98 10.64
C SER A 23 -2.19 5.14 9.81
N PRO A 24 -1.22 4.89 8.91
CA PRO A 24 -0.75 5.92 8.00
C PRO A 24 -1.91 6.31 7.09
N GLY A 25 -2.42 7.53 7.28
CA GLY A 25 -3.44 8.07 6.38
C GLY A 25 -2.96 8.07 4.93
N LEU A 26 -3.89 7.96 3.99
CA LEU A 26 -3.57 8.06 2.56
C LEU A 26 -3.11 9.50 2.27
N GLN A 27 -1.99 9.67 1.55
CA GLN A 27 -1.43 11.01 1.28
C GLN A 27 -2.36 11.89 0.42
N ASN A 28 -3.07 11.28 -0.54
CA ASN A 28 -3.99 11.94 -1.46
C ASN A 28 -5.31 11.16 -1.54
N PRO A 29 -6.12 11.14 -0.46
CA PRO A 29 -7.36 10.37 -0.42
C PRO A 29 -8.33 10.79 -1.53
N GLU A 30 -8.31 12.06 -1.94
CA GLU A 30 -9.16 12.61 -3.00
C GLU A 30 -8.93 11.99 -4.39
N LYS A 31 -7.75 11.42 -4.63
CA LYS A 31 -7.43 10.71 -5.89
C LYS A 31 -7.95 9.28 -5.90
N LEU A 32 -8.42 8.79 -4.77
CA LEU A 32 -8.83 7.41 -4.56
C LEU A 32 -10.34 7.34 -4.49
N SER A 33 -10.92 6.29 -5.05
CA SER A 33 -12.36 6.09 -4.96
C SER A 33 -12.79 5.88 -3.50
N PRO A 34 -13.96 6.38 -3.08
CA PRO A 34 -14.44 6.20 -1.70
C PRO A 34 -14.48 4.73 -1.27
N ILE A 35 -14.80 3.83 -2.19
CA ILE A 35 -14.82 2.38 -1.96
C ILE A 35 -13.43 1.78 -1.72
N PHE A 36 -12.38 2.33 -2.33
CA PHE A 36 -11.01 1.90 -2.07
C PHE A 36 -10.51 2.45 -0.74
N GLN A 37 -10.85 3.70 -0.42
CA GLN A 37 -10.54 4.30 0.88
C GLN A 37 -11.16 3.47 2.02
N ASP A 38 -12.44 3.08 1.92
CA ASP A 38 -13.09 2.21 2.92
C ASP A 38 -12.39 0.86 3.05
N PHE A 39 -12.04 0.23 1.93
CA PHE A 39 -11.30 -1.03 1.93
C PHE A 39 -9.94 -0.90 2.63
N SER A 40 -9.19 0.16 2.35
CA SER A 40 -7.89 0.43 2.96
C SER A 40 -8.01 0.66 4.47
N ASN A 41 -9.02 1.42 4.90
CA ASN A 41 -9.27 1.68 6.32
C ASN A 41 -9.61 0.41 7.09
N ARG A 42 -10.43 -0.49 6.51
CA ARG A 42 -10.73 -1.80 7.12
C ARG A 42 -9.49 -2.69 7.29
N CYS A 43 -8.53 -2.58 6.37
CA CYS A 43 -7.26 -3.31 6.44
C CYS A 43 -6.32 -2.74 7.51
N LEU A 44 -6.29 -1.41 7.64
CA LEU A 44 -5.37 -0.67 8.51
C LEU A 44 -5.98 -0.29 9.87
N GLU A 45 -7.16 -0.82 10.20
CA GLU A 45 -7.82 -0.60 11.49
C GLU A 45 -6.89 -1.00 12.64
N MET A 46 -6.73 -0.12 13.62
CA MET A 46 -5.78 -0.27 14.72
C MET A 46 -6.33 -1.21 15.79
N ASP A 47 -7.65 -1.20 15.99
CA ASP A 47 -8.32 -2.13 16.88
C ASP A 47 -8.43 -3.52 16.21
N VAL A 48 -7.72 -4.50 16.77
CA VAL A 48 -7.64 -5.86 16.22
C VAL A 48 -9.04 -6.50 16.09
N GLU A 49 -9.94 -6.22 17.02
CA GLU A 49 -11.30 -6.78 17.03
C GLU A 49 -12.20 -6.12 15.97
N LYS A 50 -11.88 -4.89 15.56
CA LYS A 50 -12.58 -4.19 14.47
C LYS A 50 -11.94 -4.43 13.10
N ARG A 51 -10.69 -4.85 13.05
CA ARG A 51 -9.96 -5.10 11.80
C ARG A 51 -10.60 -6.24 11.04
N GLY A 52 -10.92 -5.98 9.77
CA GLY A 52 -11.57 -6.99 8.92
C GLY A 52 -10.68 -8.22 8.74
N SER A 53 -11.23 -9.39 9.01
CA SER A 53 -10.59 -10.66 8.67
C SER A 53 -10.51 -10.85 7.15
N ALA A 54 -9.62 -11.73 6.70
CA ALA A 54 -9.51 -12.06 5.27
C ALA A 54 -10.86 -12.51 4.66
N LYS A 55 -11.66 -13.28 5.42
CA LYS A 55 -12.98 -13.76 4.97
C LYS A 55 -13.96 -12.60 4.77
N GLU A 56 -13.94 -11.60 5.65
CA GLU A 56 -14.80 -10.42 5.55
C GLU A 56 -14.33 -9.48 4.43
N LEU A 57 -13.03 -9.25 4.33
CA LEU A 57 -12.43 -8.39 3.31
C LEU A 57 -12.64 -8.93 1.89
N LEU A 58 -12.65 -10.26 1.71
CA LEU A 58 -12.99 -10.89 0.42
C LEU A 58 -14.41 -10.56 -0.06
N GLN A 59 -15.34 -10.28 0.86
CA GLN A 59 -16.71 -9.88 0.53
C GLN A 59 -16.86 -8.38 0.25
N HIS A 60 -15.80 -7.60 0.48
CA HIS A 60 -15.85 -6.16 0.33
C HIS A 60 -16.14 -5.76 -1.13
N PRO A 61 -17.04 -4.78 -1.37
CA PRO A 61 -17.43 -4.35 -2.72
C PRO A 61 -16.24 -3.94 -3.61
N PHE A 62 -15.16 -3.42 -3.04
CA PHE A 62 -13.94 -3.06 -3.79
C PHE A 62 -13.40 -4.22 -4.62
N LEU A 63 -13.37 -5.44 -4.07
CA LEU A 63 -12.82 -6.60 -4.77
C LEU A 63 -13.74 -7.13 -5.88
N LYS A 64 -15.01 -6.71 -5.89
CA LYS A 64 -15.94 -6.97 -7.01
C LYS A 64 -15.65 -6.10 -8.23
N LEU A 65 -14.87 -5.02 -8.07
CA LEU A 65 -14.44 -4.13 -9.16
C LEU A 65 -13.14 -4.61 -9.84
N THR A 66 -12.66 -5.81 -9.50
CA THR A 66 -11.42 -6.35 -10.05
C THR A 66 -11.52 -6.56 -11.56
N LYS A 67 -10.41 -6.28 -12.23
CA LYS A 67 -10.27 -6.53 -13.67
C LYS A 67 -9.71 -7.94 -13.90
N PRO A 68 -9.93 -8.53 -15.09
CA PRO A 68 -9.29 -9.80 -15.44
C PRO A 68 -7.78 -9.74 -15.29
N PHE A 69 -7.16 -10.87 -14.92
CA PHE A 69 -5.71 -10.98 -14.73
C PHE A 69 -4.89 -10.55 -15.96
N SER A 70 -5.45 -10.75 -17.16
CA SER A 70 -4.84 -10.32 -18.44
C SER A 70 -4.53 -8.82 -18.49
N THR A 71 -5.20 -7.99 -17.68
CA THR A 71 -4.93 -6.55 -17.60
C THR A 71 -3.57 -6.21 -16.99
N LEU A 72 -2.92 -7.15 -16.28
CA LEU A 72 -1.60 -6.96 -15.69
C LEU A 72 -0.46 -7.17 -16.71
N THR A 73 -0.67 -7.93 -17.79
CA THR A 73 0.36 -8.24 -18.79
C THR A 73 1.12 -7.00 -19.29
N PRO A 74 0.48 -5.92 -19.75
CA PRO A 74 1.20 -4.72 -20.21
C PRO A 74 2.00 -4.05 -19.10
N LEU A 75 1.50 -4.04 -17.85
CA LEU A 75 2.20 -3.46 -16.70
C LEU A 75 3.46 -4.27 -16.35
N ILE A 76 3.37 -5.60 -16.41
CA ILE A 76 4.51 -6.49 -16.17
C ILE A 76 5.59 -6.28 -17.23
N MET A 77 5.21 -6.15 -18.50
CA MET A 77 6.17 -5.88 -19.59
C MET A 77 6.83 -4.51 -19.42
N ALA A 78 6.07 -3.47 -19.10
CA ALA A 78 6.59 -2.13 -18.85
C ALA A 78 7.58 -2.10 -17.67
N ALA A 79 7.25 -2.75 -16.56
CA ALA A 79 8.14 -2.85 -15.41
C ALA A 79 9.45 -3.58 -15.75
N LYS A 80 9.37 -4.70 -16.49
CA LYS A 80 10.56 -5.44 -16.94
C LYS A 80 11.47 -4.58 -17.84
N GLU A 81 10.89 -3.75 -18.69
CA GLU A 81 11.68 -2.88 -19.57
C GLU A 81 12.35 -1.74 -18.79
N ALA A 82 11.61 -1.09 -17.88
CA ALA A 82 12.16 -0.05 -17.01
C ALA A 82 13.33 -0.54 -16.14
N MET A 83 13.28 -1.80 -15.70
CA MET A 83 14.38 -2.42 -14.95
C MET A 83 15.62 -2.69 -15.81
N LYS A 84 15.47 -2.93 -17.12
CA LYS A 84 16.61 -3.10 -18.04
C LYS A 84 17.24 -1.76 -18.40
N SER A 85 16.44 -0.70 -18.58
CA SER A 85 16.94 0.63 -18.92
C SER A 85 17.69 1.32 -17.77
N HIS A 86 17.53 0.85 -16.53
CA HIS A 86 18.25 1.32 -15.34
C HIS A 86 19.53 0.51 -15.02
N ARG A 87 19.93 -0.40 -15.91
CA ARG A 87 21.21 -1.12 -15.89
C ARG A 87 22.14 -0.55 -16.95
#